data_AF-A0A559PSL7-F1
#
_entry.id   AF-A0A559PSL7-F1
#
_cell.length_a   1.000
_cell.length_b   1.000
_cell.length_c   1.000
_cell.angle_alpha   90.00
_cell.angle_beta   90.00
_cell.angle_gamma   90.00
#
_symmetry.space_group_name_H-M   'P 1'
#
loop_
_entity.id
_entity.type
_entity.pdbx_description
1 polymer ?
#
loop_
_entity_poly.entity_id
_entity_poly.type
_entity_poly.pdbx_seq_one_letter_code
_entity_poly.pdbx_strand_id
1 'polypeptide(L)'
;MIKPHFKLEEDYIFPLLDPKNPLIARALEEHRRLEHLFHEHENIQNSLSLLKEELEAHIRFEERLLFNEIQKIATKEELEKINKIHLNTDSEKIYEDLFWEKR
;
A
#
# COMPACT_ATOMS: atom_id res chain seq x y z
N MET A 1 8.96 -2.89 3.82
CA MET A 1 9.24 -2.38 2.46
C MET A 1 7.93 -2.45 1.71
N ILE A 2 7.61 -1.46 0.89
CA ILE A 2 6.29 -1.32 0.26
C ILE A 2 5.99 -2.41 -0.79
N LYS A 3 7.02 -2.94 -1.46
CA LYS A 3 6.87 -4.01 -2.47
C LYS A 3 6.27 -5.32 -1.92
N PRO A 4 6.70 -5.83 -0.74
CA PRO A 4 5.99 -6.88 -0.03
C PRO A 4 4.52 -6.60 0.24
N HIS A 5 4.16 -5.36 0.58
CA HIS A 5 2.78 -4.96 0.86
C HIS A 5 1.92 -5.03 -0.41
N PHE A 6 2.36 -4.43 -1.52
CA PHE A 6 1.66 -4.53 -2.81
C PHE A 6 1.45 -5.98 -3.25
N LYS A 7 2.46 -6.83 -3.07
CA LYS A 7 2.36 -8.24 -3.44
C LYS A 7 1.30 -8.97 -2.62
N LEU A 8 1.19 -8.67 -1.33
CA LEU A 8 0.15 -9.24 -0.48
C LEU A 8 -1.24 -8.82 -0.93
N GLU A 9 -1.39 -7.56 -1.36
CA GLU A 9 -2.66 -7.06 -1.88
C GLU A 9 -3.06 -7.74 -3.19
N GLU A 10 -2.12 -7.85 -4.12
CA GLU A 10 -2.32 -8.54 -5.38
C GLU A 10 -2.66 -10.02 -5.22
N ASP A 11 -1.98 -10.71 -4.29
CA ASP A 11 -2.13 -12.15 -4.09
C ASP A 11 -3.36 -12.53 -3.23
N TYR A 12 -3.79 -11.66 -2.30
CA TYR A 12 -4.81 -12.02 -1.29
C TYR A 12 -6.00 -11.07 -1.19
N ILE A 13 -5.85 -9.80 -1.56
CA ILE A 13 -6.89 -8.78 -1.40
C ILE A 13 -7.68 -8.58 -2.68
N PHE A 14 -6.99 -8.35 -3.80
CA PHE A 14 -7.64 -8.13 -5.10
C PHE A 14 -8.48 -9.32 -5.59
N PRO A 15 -8.13 -10.60 -5.32
CA PRO A 15 -8.96 -11.74 -5.69
C PRO A 15 -10.35 -11.78 -5.01
N LEU A 16 -10.57 -10.99 -3.96
CA LEU A 16 -11.88 -10.89 -3.30
C LEU A 16 -12.87 -10.02 -4.09
N LEU A 17 -12.36 -9.16 -4.98
CA LEU A 17 -13.16 -8.30 -5.84
C LEU A 17 -13.37 -8.96 -7.21
N ASP A 18 -14.38 -8.50 -7.95
CA ASP A 18 -14.53 -8.88 -9.36
C ASP A 18 -13.23 -8.52 -10.14
N PRO A 19 -12.66 -9.41 -10.96
CA PRO A 19 -11.43 -9.13 -11.71
C PRO A 19 -11.51 -7.89 -12.64
N LYS A 20 -12.72 -7.46 -13.01
CA LYS A 20 -12.98 -6.25 -13.81
C LYS A 20 -13.29 -5.02 -12.95
N ASN A 21 -13.15 -5.12 -11.62
CA ASN A 21 -13.41 -4.02 -10.73
C ASN A 21 -12.41 -2.87 -11.01
N PRO A 22 -12.89 -1.65 -11.29
CA PRO A 22 -12.02 -0.52 -11.62
C PRO A 22 -11.06 -0.14 -10.49
N LEU A 23 -11.38 -0.48 -9.24
CA LEU A 23 -10.52 -0.20 -8.08
C LEU A 23 -9.22 -1.02 -8.13
N ILE A 24 -9.28 -2.27 -8.63
CA ILE A 24 -8.08 -3.11 -8.82
C ILE A 24 -7.17 -2.46 -9.88
N ALA A 25 -7.75 -2.05 -11.01
CA ALA A 25 -7.00 -1.42 -12.09
C ALA A 25 -6.29 -0.15 -11.61
N ARG A 26 -6.99 0.67 -10.80
CA ARG A 26 -6.42 1.87 -10.18
C ARG A 26 -5.28 1.54 -9.21
N ALA A 27 -5.47 0.57 -8.30
CA ALA A 27 -4.45 0.19 -7.33
C ALA A 27 -3.15 -0.26 -8.03
N LEU A 28 -3.27 -1.11 -9.06
CA LEU A 28 -2.13 -1.57 -9.85
C LEU A 28 -1.41 -0.44 -10.60
N GLU A 29 -2.15 0.59 -11.01
CA GLU A 29 -1.56 1.78 -11.65
C GLU A 29 -0.78 2.63 -10.63
N GLU A 30 -1.35 2.84 -9.44
CA GLU A 30 -0.68 3.52 -8.32
C GLU A 30 0.57 2.76 -7.86
N HIS A 31 0.52 1.42 -7.75
CA HIS A 31 1.68 0.58 -7.41
C HIS A 31 2.83 0.80 -8.40
N ARG A 32 2.55 0.76 -9.71
CA ARG A 32 3.57 0.97 -10.75
C ARG A 32 4.17 2.36 -10.70
N ARG A 33 3.36 3.40 -10.46
CA ARG A 33 3.86 4.78 -10.30
C ARG A 33 4.78 4.90 -9.10
N LEU A 34 4.37 4.35 -7.96
CA LEU A 34 5.17 4.35 -6.74
C LEU A 34 6.50 3.61 -6.94
N GLU A 35 6.47 2.40 -7.51
CA GLU A 35 7.68 1.65 -7.84
C GLU A 35 8.62 2.45 -8.74
N HIS A 36 8.09 3.13 -9.76
CA HIS A 36 8.90 3.99 -10.64
C HIS A 36 9.58 5.13 -9.87
N LEU A 37 8.83 5.84 -9.01
CA LEU A 37 9.35 6.94 -8.19
C LEU A 37 10.42 6.46 -7.18
N PHE A 38 10.32 5.24 -6.66
CA PHE A 38 11.37 4.65 -5.80
C PHE A 38 12.68 4.36 -6.56
N HIS A 39 12.62 4.17 -7.88
CA HIS A 39 13.77 3.85 -8.73
C HIS A 39 14.29 5.06 -9.51
N GLU A 40 13.72 6.25 -9.31
CA GLU A 40 14.20 7.47 -9.94
C GLU A 40 15.46 8.01 -9.25
N HIS A 41 16.48 8.34 -10.05
CA HIS A 41 17.81 8.69 -9.57
C HIS A 41 18.34 10.02 -10.14
N GLU A 42 17.71 10.55 -11.19
CA GLU A 42 18.14 11.78 -11.85
C GLU A 42 17.64 13.02 -11.12
N ASN A 43 16.35 13.05 -10.75
CA ASN A 43 15.73 14.19 -10.08
C ASN A 43 15.18 13.82 -8.71
N ILE A 44 16.09 13.53 -7.77
CA ILE A 44 15.76 13.00 -6.45
C ILE A 44 14.80 13.93 -5.69
N GLN A 45 15.01 15.26 -5.71
CA GLN A 45 14.15 16.18 -4.96
C GLN A 45 12.70 16.18 -5.46
N ASN A 46 12.49 16.28 -6.77
CA ASN A 46 11.14 16.22 -7.33
C ASN A 46 10.52 14.83 -7.10
N SER A 47 11.31 13.77 -7.26
CA SER A 47 10.85 12.39 -7.07
C SER A 47 10.41 12.13 -5.64
N LEU A 48 11.11 12.66 -4.64
CA LEU A 48 10.71 12.57 -3.23
C LEU A 48 9.41 13.33 -2.96
N SER A 49 9.23 14.52 -3.55
CA SER A 49 7.99 15.29 -3.41
C SER A 49 6.80 14.53 -4.01
N LEU A 50 6.95 14.03 -5.23
CA LEU A 50 5.92 13.25 -5.91
C LEU A 50 5.65 11.93 -5.19
N LEU A 51 6.69 11.26 -4.71
CA LEU A 51 6.56 10.01 -3.95
C LEU A 51 5.70 10.22 -2.71
N LYS A 52 5.93 11.31 -1.97
CA LYS A 52 5.09 11.66 -0.81
C LYS A 52 3.63 11.85 -1.22
N GLU A 53 3.38 12.63 -2.25
CA GLU A 53 2.02 12.96 -2.72
C GLU A 53 1.27 11.71 -3.20
N GLU A 54 1.92 10.89 -4.04
CA GLU A 54 1.37 9.63 -4.55
C GLU A 54 1.13 8.61 -3.43
N LEU A 55 2.06 8.49 -2.48
CA LEU A 55 1.92 7.55 -1.37
C LEU A 55 0.75 7.94 -0.45
N GLU A 56 0.62 9.22 -0.11
CA GLU A 56 -0.52 9.69 0.66
C GLU A 56 -1.84 9.52 -0.09
N ALA A 57 -1.85 9.77 -1.40
CA ALA A 57 -3.04 9.57 -2.24
C ALA A 57 -3.45 8.10 -2.29
N HIS A 58 -2.48 7.20 -2.44
CA HIS A 58 -2.65 5.76 -2.46
C HIS A 58 -3.24 5.25 -1.14
N ILE A 59 -2.62 5.57 0.01
CA ILE A 59 -3.14 5.17 1.34
C ILE A 59 -4.58 5.66 1.55
N ARG A 60 -4.87 6.93 1.22
CA ARG A 60 -6.23 7.46 1.34
C ARG A 60 -7.23 6.76 0.42
N PHE A 61 -6.81 6.38 -0.77
CA PHE A 61 -7.64 5.63 -1.71
C PHE A 61 -7.95 4.23 -1.15
N GLU A 62 -6.95 3.55 -0.63
CA GLU A 62 -7.11 2.21 -0.08
C GLU A 62 -8.06 2.21 1.12
N GLU A 63 -7.78 3.06 2.11
CA GLU A 63 -8.58 3.13 3.34
C GLU A 63 -10.02 3.58 3.10
N ARG A 64 -10.23 4.58 2.23
CA ARG A 64 -11.54 5.23 2.08
C ARG A 64 -12.41 4.60 1.01
N LEU A 65 -11.82 3.92 0.03
CA LEU A 65 -12.53 3.37 -1.11
C LEU A 65 -12.32 1.87 -1.23
N LEU A 66 -11.08 1.42 -1.46
CA LEU A 66 -10.81 0.02 -1.78
C LEU A 66 -11.23 -0.93 -0.65
N PHE A 67 -10.73 -0.70 0.56
CA PHE A 67 -11.00 -1.57 1.71
C PHE A 67 -12.45 -1.47 2.17
N ASN A 68 -13.08 -0.30 2.03
CA ASN A 68 -14.51 -0.14 2.30
C ASN A 68 -15.38 -0.96 1.33
N GLU A 69 -15.02 -1.05 0.04
CA GLU A 69 -15.73 -1.92 -0.89
C GLU A 69 -15.50 -3.40 -0.60
N ILE A 70 -14.27 -3.79 -0.23
CA ILE A 70 -13.95 -5.17 0.16
C ILE A 70 -14.74 -5.57 1.40
N GLN A 71 -14.84 -4.71 2.40
CA GLN A 71 -15.61 -4.98 3.63
C GLN A 71 -17.10 -5.23 3.39
N LYS A 72 -17.68 -4.71 2.30
CA LYS A 72 -19.09 -4.96 1.95
C LYS A 72 -19.33 -6.36 1.41
N ILE A 73 -18.32 -6.97 0.81
CA ILE A 73 -18.45 -8.26 0.11
C ILE A 73 -17.73 -9.41 0.83
N ALA A 74 -16.68 -9.11 1.57
CA ALA A 74 -15.84 -10.10 2.23
C ALA A 74 -16.55 -10.72 3.44
N THR A 75 -16.40 -12.02 3.57
CA THR A 75 -16.83 -12.75 4.76
C THR A 75 -15.96 -12.38 5.97
N LYS A 76 -16.46 -12.65 7.18
CA LYS A 76 -15.70 -12.44 8.42
C LYS A 76 -14.36 -13.19 8.40
N GLU A 77 -14.33 -14.40 7.86
CA GLU A 77 -13.13 -15.24 7.76
C GLU A 77 -12.11 -14.67 6.78
N GLU A 78 -12.56 -14.08 5.67
CA GLU A 78 -11.70 -13.38 4.73
C GLU A 78 -11.14 -12.11 5.37
N LEU A 79 -11.97 -11.28 6.01
CA LEU A 79 -11.51 -10.08 6.73
C LEU A 79 -10.51 -10.40 7.85
N GLU A 80 -10.67 -11.52 8.55
CA GLU A 80 -9.68 -11.97 9.54
C GLU A 80 -8.35 -12.38 8.91
N LYS A 81 -8.36 -12.99 7.72
CA LYS A 81 -7.13 -13.29 6.95
C LYS A 81 -6.44 -12.01 6.50
N ILE A 82 -7.19 -11.04 5.97
CA ILE A 82 -6.67 -9.73 5.55
C ILE A 82 -5.99 -9.04 6.73
N ASN A 83 -6.67 -8.92 7.88
CA ASN A 83 -6.10 -8.30 9.07
C ASN A 83 -4.82 -9.01 9.53
N LYS A 84 -4.78 -10.35 9.52
CA LYS A 84 -3.56 -11.10 9.86
C LYS A 84 -2.40 -10.86 8.89
N ILE A 85 -2.68 -10.63 7.61
CA ILE A 85 -1.67 -10.34 6.60
C ILE A 85 -1.06 -8.95 6.83
N HIS A 86 -1.88 -7.93 7.07
CA HIS A 86 -1.39 -6.57 7.38
C HIS A 86 -0.66 -6.53 8.74
N LEU A 87 -1.20 -7.17 9.79
CA LEU A 87 -0.58 -7.21 11.12
C LEU A 87 0.76 -7.95 11.17
N ASN A 88 0.96 -8.99 10.34
CA ASN A 88 2.26 -9.67 10.24
C ASN A 88 3.30 -8.87 9.43
N THR A 89 2.85 -7.90 8.63
CA THR A 89 3.75 -6.98 7.90
C THR A 89 4.23 -5.85 8.82
N ASP A 90 3.40 -5.50 9.80
CA ASP A 90 3.69 -4.60 10.93
C ASP A 90 4.46 -5.28 12.07
N SER A 91 5.22 -6.35 11.79
CA SER A 91 6.14 -6.91 12.78
C SER A 91 7.19 -5.84 13.12
N GLU A 92 6.90 -5.10 14.18
CA GLU A 92 7.73 -4.17 14.95
C GLU A 92 9.13 -3.99 14.36
N LYS A 93 9.23 -3.22 13.27
CA LYS A 93 10.48 -2.50 13.05
C LYS A 93 10.49 -1.43 14.13
N ILE A 94 11.11 -1.74 15.25
CA ILE A 94 11.59 -0.74 16.20
C ILE A 94 12.43 0.20 15.36
N TYR A 95 11.83 1.32 14.94
CA TYR A 95 12.56 2.40 14.33
C TYR A 95 13.30 3.04 15.49
N GLU A 96 14.56 2.67 15.67
CA GLU A 96 15.46 3.46 16.50
C GLU A 96 15.51 4.85 15.86
N ASP A 97 14.77 5.78 16.45
CA ASP A 97 14.67 7.16 15.97
C ASP A 97 15.98 7.89 16.25
N LEU A 98 17.00 7.59 15.44
CA LEU A 98 18.31 8.22 15.46
C LEU A 98 18.26 9.66 14.90
N PHE A 99 17.09 10.13 14.42
CA PHE A 99 16.94 11.48 13.87
C PHE A 99 17.30 12.57 14.90
N TRP A 100 17.10 12.28 16.19
CA TRP A 100 17.37 13.20 17.30
C TRP A 100 18.67 12.92 18.05
N GLU A 101 19.53 12.01 17.57
CA GLU A 101 20.87 11.88 18.15
C GLU A 101 21.69 13.15 17.84
N LYS A 102 21.68 14.02 18.84
CA LYS A 102 22.20 15.37 18.86
C LYS A 102 23.64 15.45 18.34
N ARG A 103 23.89 16.38 17.41
CA ARG A 103 25.21 16.99 17.22
C ARG A 103 25.53 17.96 18.35
#